data_AF-A0A380EC93-F1
#
_entry.id   AF-A0A380EC93-F1
#
_cell.length_a   1.000
_cell.length_b   1.000
_cell.length_c   1.000
_cell.angle_alpha   90.00
_cell.angle_beta   90.00
_cell.angle_gamma   90.00
#
_symmetry.space_group_name_H-M   'P 1'
#
loop_
_entity.id
_entity.type
_entity.pdbx_description
1 polymer ?
#
loop_
_entity_poly.entity_id
_entity_poly.type
_entity_poly.pdbx_seq_one_letter_code
_entity_poly.pdbx_strand_id
1 'polypeptide(L)'
;MLDGKKGTTVFYSRGTVDYIGFSYYMSTAVKHDVDTTVENNIVNGGLNHSVENPHIATSDWGWAIDPDGLRYTLNVLYDRYQLPLFIVENGFGAVDEVVDGHIHDDYRIEYLKAHITAAIEAVDQDGVDLIGYTPWGNH
;
A
#
# COMPACT_ATOMS: atom_id res chain seq x y z
N MET A 1 15.91 -37.76 14.29
CA MET A 1 15.85 -36.35 13.84
C MET A 1 15.04 -36.21 12.54
N LEU A 2 13.78 -36.65 12.49
CA LEU A 2 12.82 -36.36 11.40
C LEU A 2 11.40 -36.70 11.89
N ASP A 3 10.78 -35.81 12.67
CA ASP A 3 9.34 -35.89 13.00
C ASP A 3 8.64 -34.51 13.10
N GLY A 4 9.39 -33.41 12.98
CA GLY A 4 8.85 -32.04 13.12
C GLY A 4 8.14 -31.46 11.89
N LYS A 5 8.24 -32.07 10.71
CA LYS A 5 7.68 -31.48 9.47
C LYS A 5 6.22 -31.85 9.21
N LYS A 6 5.77 -33.07 9.52
CA LYS A 6 4.38 -33.48 9.25
C LYS A 6 3.36 -32.76 10.14
N GLY A 7 3.66 -32.57 11.43
CA GLY A 7 2.80 -31.81 12.34
C GLY A 7 2.69 -30.34 11.94
N THR A 8 3.83 -29.70 11.68
CA THR A 8 3.92 -28.28 11.32
C THR A 8 3.19 -27.94 10.00
N THR A 9 3.28 -28.80 8.98
CA THR A 9 2.53 -28.60 7.72
C THR A 9 1.02 -28.68 7.93
N VAL A 10 0.54 -29.53 8.85
CA VAL A 10 -0.90 -29.63 9.17
C VAL A 10 -1.39 -28.41 9.95
N PHE A 11 -0.54 -27.78 10.78
CA PHE A 11 -0.89 -26.51 11.45
C PHE A 11 -1.04 -25.36 10.44
N TYR A 12 -0.12 -25.23 9.47
CA TYR A 12 -0.21 -24.18 8.45
C TYR A 12 -1.43 -24.32 7.52
N SER A 13 -1.84 -25.54 7.19
CA SER A 13 -3.03 -25.74 6.33
C SER A 13 -4.37 -25.56 7.05
N ARG A 14 -4.37 -25.54 8.39
CA ARG A 14 -5.58 -25.40 9.22
C ARG A 14 -5.71 -24.04 9.91
N GLY A 15 -4.68 -23.20 9.84
CA GLY A 15 -4.62 -21.88 10.46
C GLY A 15 -4.40 -20.76 9.44
N THR A 16 -4.96 -20.89 8.24
CA THR A 16 -4.94 -19.81 7.25
C THR A 16 -5.78 -18.64 7.73
N VAL A 17 -5.39 -17.43 7.33
CA VAL A 17 -6.13 -16.20 7.67
C VAL A 17 -7.49 -16.15 6.96
N ASP A 18 -8.45 -15.47 7.57
CA ASP A 18 -9.80 -15.29 7.01
C ASP A 18 -9.87 -14.12 6.00
N TYR A 19 -8.93 -13.18 6.09
CA TYR A 19 -8.82 -12.00 5.22
C TYR A 19 -7.37 -11.51 5.14
N ILE A 20 -7.08 -10.62 4.20
CA ILE A 20 -5.77 -9.98 4.05
C ILE A 20 -5.88 -8.50 4.42
N GLY A 21 -5.40 -8.16 5.61
CA GLY A 21 -5.15 -6.79 6.01
C GLY A 21 -3.82 -6.30 5.43
N PHE A 22 -3.81 -5.15 4.75
CA PHE A 22 -2.58 -4.57 4.21
C PHE A 22 -2.55 -3.04 4.34
N SER A 23 -1.33 -2.51 4.33
CA SER A 23 -1.06 -1.08 4.22
C SER A 23 -0.68 -0.73 2.79
N TYR A 24 -1.11 0.45 2.34
CA TYR A 24 -0.72 1.00 1.04
C TYR A 24 -0.37 2.47 1.19
N TYR A 25 0.76 2.88 0.62
CA TYR A 25 1.21 4.26 0.65
C TYR A 25 1.75 4.73 -0.70
N MET A 26 2.42 3.83 -1.43
CA MET A 26 3.13 4.15 -2.67
C MET A 26 3.38 2.89 -3.51
N SER A 27 3.79 3.10 -4.77
CA SER A 27 4.32 2.06 -5.66
C SER A 27 5.79 2.32 -6.01
N THR A 28 6.48 1.29 -6.50
CA THR A 28 7.89 1.36 -6.89
C THR A 28 8.08 0.84 -8.30
N ALA A 29 8.72 1.62 -9.16
CA ALA A 29 9.21 1.15 -10.46
C ALA A 29 10.61 0.54 -10.30
N VAL A 30 10.89 -0.52 -11.05
CA VAL A 30 12.21 -1.19 -11.07
C VAL A 30 12.73 -1.38 -12.49
N LYS A 31 14.05 -1.32 -12.66
CA LYS A 31 14.70 -1.44 -13.98
C LYS A 31 15.92 -2.37 -13.92
N HIS A 32 15.91 -3.42 -14.75
CA HIS A 32 16.86 -4.54 -14.66
C HIS A 32 18.37 -4.17 -14.76
N ASP A 33 18.70 -3.03 -15.36
CA ASP A 33 20.06 -2.57 -15.65
C ASP A 33 20.54 -1.46 -14.72
N VAL A 34 19.77 -1.12 -13.68
CA VAL A 34 20.12 -0.10 -12.68
C VAL A 34 20.47 -0.78 -11.38
N ASP A 35 21.68 -0.58 -10.84
CA ASP A 35 22.05 -1.14 -9.53
C ASP A 35 21.93 -0.05 -8.45
N THR A 36 20.74 0.10 -7.88
CA THR A 36 20.49 0.96 -6.71
C THR A 36 20.61 0.12 -5.44
N THR A 37 21.63 0.40 -4.63
CA THR A 37 21.83 -0.29 -3.35
C THR A 37 20.97 0.32 -2.25
N VAL A 38 20.57 -0.51 -1.26
CA VAL A 38 19.79 -0.13 -0.07
C VAL A 38 20.34 1.13 0.63
N GLU A 39 21.66 1.27 0.70
CA GLU A 39 22.34 2.41 1.34
C GLU A 39 21.95 3.76 0.73
N ASN A 40 21.59 3.78 -0.56
CA ASN A 40 21.24 4.98 -1.30
C ASN A 40 19.73 5.14 -1.53
N ASN A 41 18.88 4.19 -1.09
CA ASN A 41 17.43 4.27 -1.30
C ASN A 41 16.63 3.63 -0.14
N ILE A 42 16.55 4.36 0.97
CA ILE A 42 15.77 3.96 2.15
C ILE A 42 14.26 4.14 1.91
N VAL A 43 13.88 5.07 1.04
CA VAL A 43 12.47 5.44 0.78
C VAL A 43 11.68 4.26 0.23
N ASN A 44 12.24 3.52 -0.74
CA ASN A 44 11.60 2.34 -1.34
C ASN A 44 11.80 1.04 -0.53
N GLY A 45 12.08 1.15 0.77
CA GLY A 45 12.38 -0.01 1.62
C GLY A 45 13.64 -0.78 1.20
N GLY A 46 14.57 -0.12 0.50
CA GLY A 46 15.80 -0.75 0.02
C GLY A 46 15.60 -1.71 -1.16
N LEU A 47 14.54 -1.55 -1.95
CA LEU A 47 14.36 -2.37 -3.15
C LEU A 47 15.48 -2.10 -4.16
N ASN A 48 16.30 -3.13 -4.40
CA ASN A 48 17.31 -3.11 -5.45
C ASN A 48 16.67 -2.80 -6.81
N HIS A 49 17.41 -2.09 -7.65
CA HIS A 49 16.99 -1.72 -9.00
C HIS A 49 15.79 -0.76 -9.08
N SER A 50 15.41 -0.14 -7.95
CA SER A 50 14.37 0.87 -7.92
C SER A 50 14.78 2.14 -8.67
N VAL A 51 13.82 2.71 -9.39
CA VAL A 51 13.95 3.95 -10.17
C VAL A 51 12.74 4.85 -9.92
N GLU A 52 12.91 6.15 -10.15
CA GLU A 52 11.79 7.10 -10.12
C GLU A 52 10.81 6.81 -11.25
N ASN A 53 9.51 6.92 -10.96
CA ASN A 53 8.47 6.84 -11.97
C ASN A 53 8.14 8.27 -12.47
N PRO A 54 8.49 8.62 -13.72
CA PRO A 54 8.31 9.99 -14.23
C PRO A 54 6.84 10.38 -14.48
N HIS A 55 5.89 9.45 -14.29
CA HIS A 55 4.48 9.66 -14.58
C HIS A 55 3.64 10.05 -13.37
N ILE A 56 4.20 10.01 -12.16
CA ILE A 56 3.49 10.25 -10.91
C ILE A 56 4.25 11.23 -10.02
N ALA A 57 3.53 11.92 -9.15
CA ALA A 57 4.11 12.85 -8.19
C ALA A 57 4.72 12.11 -6.99
N THR A 58 5.55 12.81 -6.22
CA THR A 58 6.14 12.34 -4.96
C THR A 58 5.86 13.33 -3.84
N SER A 59 5.76 12.83 -2.61
CA SER A 59 5.72 13.66 -1.40
C SER A 59 7.07 14.30 -1.09
N ASP A 60 7.11 15.21 -0.12
CA ASP A 60 8.34 15.83 0.38
C ASP A 60 9.33 14.82 0.98
N TRP A 61 8.87 13.62 1.35
CA TRP A 61 9.71 12.51 1.82
C TRP A 61 10.08 11.52 0.70
N GLY A 62 9.77 11.85 -0.55
CA GLY A 62 10.07 11.03 -1.72
C GLY A 62 9.10 9.85 -1.94
N TRP A 63 8.01 9.76 -1.19
CA TRP A 63 7.04 8.68 -1.37
C TRP A 63 6.20 8.95 -2.61
N ALA A 64 6.20 8.01 -3.55
CA ALA A 64 5.39 8.10 -4.76
C ALA A 64 3.88 8.12 -4.45
N ILE A 65 3.15 9.04 -5.08
CA ILE A 65 1.71 9.21 -4.91
C ILE A 65 1.02 8.51 -6.08
N ASP A 66 0.51 7.30 -5.83
CA ASP A 66 -0.03 6.42 -6.87
C ASP A 66 -1.38 5.80 -6.46
N PRO A 67 -2.50 6.51 -6.63
CA PRO A 67 -3.82 5.96 -6.33
C PRO A 67 -4.18 4.79 -7.25
N ASP A 68 -3.76 4.80 -8.51
CA ASP A 68 -4.00 3.69 -9.45
C ASP A 68 -3.26 2.42 -9.01
N GLY A 69 -2.08 2.59 -8.41
CA GLY A 69 -1.32 1.52 -7.78
C GLY A 69 -2.10 0.83 -6.65
N LEU A 70 -2.94 1.53 -5.89
CA LEU A 70 -3.81 0.90 -4.87
C LEU A 70 -4.84 -0.01 -5.54
N ARG A 71 -5.52 0.47 -6.59
CA ARG A 71 -6.48 -0.35 -7.35
C ARG A 71 -5.80 -1.57 -7.97
N TYR A 72 -4.59 -1.40 -8.50
CA TYR A 72 -3.77 -2.50 -8.99
C TYR A 72 -3.45 -3.51 -7.88
N THR A 73 -3.01 -3.07 -6.70
CA THR A 73 -2.70 -3.95 -5.56
C THR A 73 -3.92 -4.73 -5.10
N LEU A 74 -5.08 -4.08 -5.00
CA LEU A 74 -6.35 -4.74 -4.67
C LEU A 74 -6.67 -5.87 -5.65
N ASN A 75 -6.63 -5.59 -6.95
CA ASN A 75 -6.85 -6.60 -7.98
C ASN A 75 -5.84 -7.76 -7.90
N VAL A 76 -4.54 -7.46 -7.80
CA VAL A 76 -3.50 -8.49 -7.74
C VAL A 76 -3.65 -9.40 -6.52
N LEU A 77 -3.96 -8.83 -5.34
CA LEU A 77 -4.17 -9.62 -4.13
C LEU A 77 -5.45 -10.46 -4.25
N TYR A 78 -6.53 -9.85 -4.74
CA TYR A 78 -7.81 -10.53 -4.84
C TYR A 78 -7.77 -11.65 -5.90
N ASP A 79 -7.24 -11.40 -7.09
CA ASP A 79 -7.06 -12.41 -8.14
C ASP A 79 -6.22 -13.59 -7.66
N ARG A 80 -5.20 -13.32 -6.86
CA ARG A 80 -4.27 -14.35 -6.37
C ARG A 80 -4.87 -15.21 -5.27
N TYR A 81 -5.57 -14.62 -4.32
CA TYR A 81 -5.95 -15.30 -3.08
C TYR A 81 -7.46 -15.53 -2.94
N GLN A 82 -8.29 -14.74 -3.62
CA GLN A 82 -9.76 -14.77 -3.52
C GLN A 82 -10.24 -14.74 -2.05
N LEU A 83 -9.54 -13.95 -1.23
CA LEU A 83 -9.89 -13.66 0.17
C LEU A 83 -10.33 -12.20 0.28
N PRO A 84 -11.25 -11.88 1.21
CA PRO A 84 -11.60 -10.50 1.52
C PRO A 84 -10.35 -9.69 1.87
N LEU A 85 -10.32 -8.43 1.43
CA LEU A 85 -9.22 -7.50 1.67
C LEU A 85 -9.64 -6.45 2.70
N PHE A 86 -8.68 -5.93 3.44
CA PHE A 86 -8.88 -4.80 4.35
C PHE A 86 -7.71 -3.84 4.22
N ILE A 87 -7.97 -2.62 3.74
CA ILE A 87 -6.98 -1.54 3.79
C ILE A 87 -6.92 -1.03 5.23
N VAL A 88 -5.96 -1.55 5.98
CA VAL A 88 -5.79 -1.21 7.41
C VAL A 88 -4.97 0.06 7.61
N GLU A 89 -4.23 0.48 6.59
CA GLU A 89 -3.53 1.76 6.58
C GLU A 89 -3.46 2.35 5.16
N ASN A 90 -3.77 3.64 5.07
CA ASN A 90 -3.36 4.52 3.98
C ASN A 90 -3.30 5.96 4.51
N GLY A 91 -2.34 6.76 4.08
CA GLY A 91 -2.22 8.13 4.60
C GLY A 91 -1.13 8.94 3.92
N PHE A 92 -1.16 10.24 4.18
CA PHE A 92 -0.22 11.20 3.61
C PHE A 92 0.44 12.03 4.71
N GLY A 93 1.72 11.72 4.95
CA GLY A 93 2.58 12.50 5.82
C GLY A 93 2.97 13.81 5.12
N ALA A 94 2.71 14.93 5.80
CA ALA A 94 2.99 16.28 5.32
C ALA A 94 3.22 17.21 6.51
N VAL A 95 3.99 18.28 6.30
CA VAL A 95 4.20 19.30 7.33
C VAL A 95 2.97 20.19 7.34
N ASP A 96 2.26 20.19 8.47
CA ASP A 96 1.09 21.04 8.65
C ASP A 96 1.50 22.46 9.04
N GLU A 97 0.93 23.46 8.38
CA GLU A 97 1.07 24.87 8.76
C GLU A 97 -0.18 25.33 9.51
N VAL A 98 0.01 26.02 10.64
CA VAL A 98 -1.08 26.59 11.44
C VAL A 98 -1.32 28.04 11.00
N VAL A 99 -2.48 28.30 10.40
CA VAL A 99 -2.93 29.62 9.98
C VAL A 99 -4.18 29.99 10.76
N ASP A 100 -4.14 31.09 11.50
CA ASP A 100 -5.25 31.56 12.35
C ASP A 100 -5.81 30.52 13.33
N GLY A 101 -4.94 29.63 13.83
CA GLY A 101 -5.30 28.56 14.76
C GLY A 101 -5.91 27.31 14.10
N HIS A 102 -5.94 27.25 12.77
CA HIS A 102 -6.43 26.13 11.99
C HIS A 102 -5.33 25.53 11.10
N ILE A 103 -5.49 24.26 10.76
CA ILE A 103 -4.68 23.59 9.73
C ILE A 103 -5.57 23.43 8.51
N HIS A 104 -5.07 23.84 7.35
CA HIS A 104 -5.73 23.70 6.05
C HIS A 104 -4.98 22.65 5.22
N ASP A 105 -5.32 21.38 5.41
CA ASP A 105 -4.59 20.23 4.85
C ASP A 105 -5.20 19.69 3.55
N ASP A 106 -5.48 20.58 2.58
CA ASP A 106 -6.06 20.23 1.28
C ASP A 106 -5.22 19.15 0.55
N TYR A 107 -3.90 19.15 0.72
CA TYR A 107 -3.00 18.12 0.17
C TYR A 107 -3.35 16.71 0.67
N ARG A 108 -3.75 16.58 1.95
CA ARG A 108 -4.09 15.31 2.58
C ARG A 108 -5.48 14.86 2.16
N ILE A 109 -6.41 15.81 2.07
CA ILE A 109 -7.76 15.58 1.54
C ILE A 109 -7.68 15.05 0.11
N GLU A 110 -6.93 15.70 -0.77
CA GLU A 110 -6.81 15.29 -2.17
C GLU A 110 -6.12 13.92 -2.31
N TYR A 111 -5.07 13.64 -1.53
CA TYR A 111 -4.44 12.32 -1.49
C TYR A 111 -5.45 11.22 -1.10
N LEU A 112 -6.13 11.38 0.04
CA LEU A 112 -7.07 10.36 0.54
C LEU A 112 -8.25 10.19 -0.40
N LYS A 113 -8.79 11.28 -0.95
CA LYS A 113 -9.90 11.26 -1.91
C LYS A 113 -9.51 10.48 -3.17
N ALA A 114 -8.31 10.67 -3.70
CA ALA A 114 -7.84 9.94 -4.87
C ALA A 114 -7.74 8.42 -4.60
N HIS A 115 -7.16 8.02 -3.46
CA HIS A 115 -7.01 6.61 -3.10
C HIS A 115 -8.35 5.94 -2.75
N ILE A 116 -9.25 6.66 -2.06
CA ILE A 116 -10.61 6.18 -1.77
C ILE A 116 -11.37 5.98 -3.08
N THR A 117 -11.24 6.91 -4.04
CA THR A 117 -11.87 6.76 -5.37
C THR A 117 -11.37 5.49 -6.05
N ALA A 118 -10.05 5.25 -6.08
CA ALA A 118 -9.47 4.04 -6.66
C ALA A 118 -9.94 2.74 -5.95
N ALA A 119 -10.09 2.77 -4.62
CA ALA A 119 -10.62 1.64 -3.85
C ALA A 119 -12.10 1.37 -4.15
N ILE A 120 -12.92 2.42 -4.29
CA ILE A 120 -14.33 2.30 -4.69
C ILE A 120 -14.42 1.70 -6.09
N GLU A 121 -13.60 2.15 -7.04
CA GLU A 121 -13.58 1.59 -8.38
C GLU A 121 -13.18 0.11 -8.40
N ALA A 122 -12.23 -0.31 -7.55
CA ALA A 122 -11.87 -1.71 -7.40
C ALA A 122 -13.06 -2.58 -6.91
N VAL A 123 -13.89 -2.03 -6.04
CA VAL A 123 -15.11 -2.72 -5.55
C VAL A 123 -16.19 -2.73 -6.65
N ASP A 124 -16.55 -1.55 -7.15
CA ASP A 124 -17.73 -1.36 -8.02
C ASP A 124 -17.53 -1.88 -9.45
N GLN A 125 -16.30 -1.78 -9.97
CA GLN A 125 -15.99 -2.11 -11.36
C GLN A 125 -15.24 -3.44 -11.49
N ASP A 126 -14.35 -3.75 -10.54
CA ASP A 126 -13.48 -4.93 -10.65
C ASP A 126 -13.98 -6.11 -9.79
N GLY A 127 -14.91 -5.87 -8.85
CA GLY A 127 -15.54 -6.92 -8.04
C GLY A 127 -14.69 -7.41 -6.86
N VAL A 128 -13.74 -6.59 -6.40
CA VAL A 128 -12.93 -6.91 -5.20
C VAL A 128 -13.80 -6.90 -3.94
N ASP A 129 -13.70 -7.95 -3.12
CA ASP A 129 -14.33 -8.01 -1.79
C ASP A 129 -13.47 -7.22 -0.79
N LEU A 130 -13.83 -5.96 -0.55
CA LEU A 130 -13.14 -5.06 0.36
C LEU A 130 -13.99 -4.82 1.63
N ILE A 131 -13.46 -5.26 2.77
CA ILE A 131 -14.09 -5.13 4.09
C ILE A 131 -14.21 -3.65 4.51
N GLY A 132 -13.16 -2.86 4.27
CA GLY A 132 -13.10 -1.48 4.72
C GLY A 132 -11.77 -0.78 4.47
N TYR A 133 -11.71 0.47 4.94
CA TYR A 133 -10.62 1.40 4.75
C TYR A 133 -10.39 2.24 6.01
N THR A 134 -9.22 2.15 6.62
CA THR A 134 -8.85 2.92 7.82
C THR A 134 -7.63 3.80 7.57
N PRO A 135 -7.80 5.14 7.46
CA PRO A 135 -6.67 6.05 7.30
C PRO A 135 -5.69 5.95 8.48
N TRP A 136 -4.40 5.99 8.19
CA TRP A 136 -3.34 5.99 9.20
C TRP A 136 -3.20 7.35 9.89
N GLY A 137 -2.88 7.35 11.19
CA GLY A 137 -2.54 8.57 11.93
C GLY A 137 -3.74 9.45 12.30
N ASN A 138 -4.94 8.87 12.41
CA ASN A 138 -6.17 9.62 12.73
C ASN A 138 -6.32 9.93 14.25
N HIS A 139 -5.23 10.25 14.95
CA HIS A 139 -5.21 10.54 16.40
C HIS A 139 -4.57 11.89 16.71
#